data_AF-A0A9Q3ERU8-F1
#
_entry.id   AF-A0A9Q3ERU8-F1
#
_cell.length_a   1.000
_cell.length_b   1.000
_cell.length_c   1.000
_cell.angle_alpha   90.00
_cell.angle_beta   90.00
_cell.angle_gamma   90.00
#
_symmetry.space_group_name_H-M   'P 1'
#
loop_
_entity.id
_entity.type
_entity.pdbx_description
1 polymer ?
#
loop_
_entity_poly.entity_id
_entity_poly.type
_entity_poly.pdbx_seq_one_letter_code
_entity_poly.pdbx_strand_id
1 'polypeptide(L)'
;MGPNTSLTKEQAKHILPSQIKEELCKGTLIFFSDGLLLTQLGGGAAVLIQGHIDAHGYPMEAAFFSNSQMALECAALPKKKSAAQHLQTKLYTNLQHQARIFPIRLYWCPGHVGIPENKKVDKLAKVAAESQITSQHTINTMSLSTLRQASKEALKNTPPHP
;
A
#
# COMPACT_ATOMS: atom_id res chain seq x y z
N MET A 1 -4.46 -16.49 10.74
CA MET A 1 -4.04 -15.17 11.25
C MET A 1 -5.22 -14.22 11.14
N GLY A 2 -5.73 -13.72 12.26
CA GLY A 2 -6.74 -12.66 12.25
C GLY A 2 -6.09 -11.35 12.72
N PRO A 3 -6.30 -10.21 12.05
CA PRO A 3 -5.81 -8.93 12.55
C PRO A 3 -6.61 -8.57 13.81
N ASN A 4 -5.91 -8.18 14.87
CA ASN A 4 -6.56 -7.69 16.08
C ASN A 4 -7.06 -6.24 15.84
N THR A 5 -8.18 -6.10 15.15
CA THR A 5 -8.77 -4.79 14.78
C THR A 5 -9.68 -4.20 15.88
N SER A 6 -9.90 -4.90 16.99
CA SER A 6 -10.73 -4.46 18.11
C SER A 6 -10.01 -3.53 19.10
N LEU A 7 -8.73 -3.25 18.88
CA LEU A 7 -7.98 -2.27 19.67
C LEU A 7 -8.52 -0.86 19.47
N THR A 8 -8.61 -0.09 20.53
CA THR A 8 -8.83 1.36 20.44
C THR A 8 -7.53 2.07 20.06
N LYS A 9 -7.65 3.29 19.53
CA LYS A 9 -6.49 4.12 19.17
C LYS A 9 -5.55 4.37 20.35
N GLU A 10 -6.10 4.60 21.54
CA GLU A 10 -5.30 4.79 22.77
C GLU A 10 -4.56 3.52 23.18
N GLN A 11 -5.22 2.36 23.15
CA GLN A 11 -4.55 1.09 23.43
C GLN A 11 -3.43 0.80 22.42
N ALA A 12 -3.69 1.03 21.13
CA ALA A 12 -2.70 0.83 20.08
C ALA A 12 -1.45 1.72 20.28
N LYS A 13 -1.62 2.97 20.74
CA LYS A 13 -0.50 3.87 21.03
C LYS A 13 0.47 3.32 22.06
N HIS A 14 -0.02 2.58 23.05
CA HIS A 14 0.81 1.96 24.09
C HIS A 14 1.44 0.63 23.64
N ILE A 15 0.76 -0.12 22.79
CA ILE A 15 1.18 -1.48 22.38
C ILE A 15 2.14 -1.45 21.19
N LEU A 16 1.93 -0.55 20.22
CA LEU A 16 2.67 -0.52 18.95
C LEU A 16 4.18 -0.37 19.12
N PRO A 17 4.72 0.52 19.99
CA PRO A 17 6.16 0.63 20.15
C PRO A 17 6.80 -0.69 20.61
N SER A 18 6.15 -1.41 21.51
CA SER A 18 6.60 -2.71 22.00
C SER A 18 6.52 -3.78 20.90
N GLN A 19 5.43 -3.80 20.12
CA GLN A 19 5.30 -4.74 18.99
C GLN A 19 6.36 -4.49 17.91
N ILE A 20 6.59 -3.24 17.51
CA ILE A 20 7.62 -2.90 16.53
C ILE A 20 9.00 -3.33 17.05
N LYS A 21 9.30 -3.07 18.33
CA LYS A 21 10.55 -3.51 18.95
C LYS A 21 10.70 -5.02 18.96
N GLU A 22 9.64 -5.76 19.30
CA GLU A 22 9.64 -7.22 19.30
C GLU A 22 9.94 -7.79 17.90
N GLU A 23 9.29 -7.27 16.87
CA GLU A 23 9.50 -7.67 15.48
C GLU A 23 10.93 -7.35 15.01
N LEU A 24 11.47 -6.20 15.40
CA LEU A 24 12.88 -5.86 15.13
C LEU A 24 13.84 -6.82 15.84
N CYS A 25 13.59 -7.18 17.10
CA CYS A 25 14.42 -8.12 17.85
C CYS A 25 14.40 -9.54 17.24
N LYS A 26 13.34 -9.91 16.53
CA LYS A 26 13.25 -11.18 15.79
C LYS A 26 13.96 -11.17 14.44
N GLY A 27 14.49 -10.03 13.98
CA GLY A 27 15.00 -9.88 12.62
C GLY A 27 13.89 -9.88 11.57
N THR A 28 12.65 -9.54 11.95
CA THR A 28 11.52 -9.51 11.01
C THR A 28 11.64 -8.33 10.05
N LEU A 29 11.30 -8.57 8.78
CA LEU A 29 11.17 -7.50 7.80
C LEU A 29 9.91 -6.67 8.06
N ILE A 30 10.09 -5.43 8.51
CA ILE A 30 8.97 -4.55 8.84
C ILE A 30 8.60 -3.67 7.66
N PHE A 31 7.31 -3.62 7.35
CA PHE A 31 6.72 -2.73 6.36
C PHE A 31 5.64 -1.84 6.98
N PHE A 32 5.62 -0.58 6.55
CA PHE A 32 4.50 0.32 6.79
C PHE A 32 3.82 0.63 5.46
N SER A 33 2.49 0.62 5.45
CA SER A 33 1.70 0.92 4.27
C SER A 33 0.60 1.94 4.54
N ASP A 34 0.37 2.80 3.55
CA ASP A 34 -0.75 3.72 3.52
C ASP A 34 -1.27 3.91 2.10
N GLY A 35 -2.51 4.39 1.96
CA GLY A 35 -3.10 4.73 0.69
C GLY A 35 -4.06 5.90 0.82
N LEU A 36 -4.00 6.80 -0.16
CA LEU A 36 -4.87 7.97 -0.23
C LEU A 36 -5.60 8.00 -1.58
N LEU A 37 -6.90 8.24 -1.53
CA LEU A 37 -7.72 8.53 -2.70
C LEU A 37 -8.31 9.93 -2.57
N LEU A 38 -7.93 10.83 -3.48
CA LEU A 38 -8.44 12.19 -3.59
C LEU A 38 -9.63 12.19 -4.55
N THR A 39 -10.80 11.78 -4.03
CA THR A 39 -12.02 11.53 -4.81
C THR A 39 -12.47 12.72 -5.66
N GLN A 40 -12.28 13.95 -5.19
CA GLN A 40 -12.65 15.17 -5.91
C GLN A 40 -11.73 15.48 -7.10
N LEU A 41 -10.51 14.91 -7.10
CA LEU A 41 -9.46 15.25 -8.05
C LEU A 41 -9.02 14.04 -8.90
N GLY A 42 -9.58 12.86 -8.63
CA GLY A 42 -9.32 11.62 -9.38
C GLY A 42 -7.94 11.00 -9.16
N GLY A 43 -7.12 11.54 -8.25
CA GLY A 43 -5.79 11.00 -7.93
C GLY A 43 -5.84 9.97 -6.80
N GLY A 44 -5.04 8.91 -6.90
CA GLY A 44 -4.94 7.91 -5.86
C GLY A 44 -3.58 7.22 -5.81
N ALA A 45 -3.00 7.10 -4.63
CA ALA A 45 -1.70 6.46 -4.44
C ALA A 45 -1.72 5.50 -3.25
N ALA A 46 -0.93 4.42 -3.37
CA ALA A 46 -0.59 3.54 -2.28
C ALA A 46 0.93 3.53 -2.13
N VAL A 47 1.41 3.62 -0.90
CA VAL A 47 2.84 3.65 -0.57
C VAL A 47 3.15 2.54 0.41
N LEU A 48 4.26 1.87 0.16
CA LEU A 48 4.87 0.89 1.06
C LEU A 48 6.31 1.36 1.32
N ILE A 49 6.69 1.46 2.58
CA ILE A 49 8.11 1.62 2.93
C ILE A 49 8.56 0.42 3.74
N GLN A 50 9.78 0.00 3.46
CA GLN A 50 10.48 -1.01 4.22
C GLN A 50 11.28 -0.32 5.33
N GLY A 51 11.08 -0.77 6.58
CA GLY A 51 11.64 -0.15 7.77
C GLY A 51 13.06 -0.61 8.09
N HIS A 52 13.36 -1.92 7.96
CA HIS A 52 14.66 -2.47 8.34
C HIS A 52 14.94 -3.81 7.61
N ILE A 53 16.19 -4.04 7.18
CA ILE A 53 16.73 -5.34 6.73
C ILE A 53 17.79 -5.74 7.74
N ASP A 54 17.72 -6.93 8.32
CA ASP A 54 18.83 -7.42 9.12
C ASP A 54 20.03 -7.80 8.22
N ALA A 55 21.25 -7.63 8.73
CA ALA A 55 22.48 -7.87 7.97
C ALA A 55 22.73 -9.36 7.65
N HIS A 56 21.80 -10.24 8.02
CA HIS A 56 21.92 -11.69 7.97
C HIS A 56 20.93 -12.28 6.97
N GLY A 57 21.18 -12.07 5.67
CA GLY A 57 20.64 -12.86 4.55
C GLY A 57 19.22 -13.43 4.65
N TYR A 58 18.32 -12.86 3.85
CA TYR A 58 16.91 -13.25 3.66
C TYR A 58 16.08 -13.27 4.96
N PRO A 59 15.21 -12.25 5.17
CA PRO A 59 14.38 -12.21 6.36
C PRO A 59 13.46 -13.43 6.39
N MET A 60 13.51 -14.16 7.49
CA MET A 60 12.73 -15.38 7.67
C MET A 60 11.25 -15.08 7.91
N GLU A 61 10.88 -13.83 8.19
CA GLU A 61 9.51 -13.39 8.50
C GLU A 61 9.27 -11.94 8.01
N ALA A 62 8.01 -11.57 7.79
CA ALA A 62 7.61 -10.18 7.53
C ALA A 62 6.44 -9.72 8.42
N ALA A 63 6.42 -8.42 8.72
CA ALA A 63 5.37 -7.75 9.46
C ALA A 63 4.88 -6.51 8.70
N PHE A 64 3.57 -6.41 8.47
CA PHE A 64 2.94 -5.27 7.82
C PHE A 64 2.10 -4.48 8.82
N PHE A 65 2.39 -3.19 8.92
CA PHE A 65 1.63 -2.22 9.72
C PHE A 65 0.82 -1.33 8.78
N SER A 66 -0.50 -1.28 8.99
CA SER A 66 -1.40 -0.44 8.18
C SER A 66 -2.45 0.25 9.04
N ASN A 67 -2.81 1.47 8.68
CA ASN A 67 -3.91 2.22 9.29
C ASN A 67 -5.29 1.76 8.81
N SER A 68 -5.35 1.02 7.70
CA SER A 68 -6.60 0.58 7.08
C SER A 68 -7.07 -0.75 7.65
N GLN A 69 -7.96 -0.70 8.65
CA GLN A 69 -8.60 -1.90 9.20
C GLN A 69 -9.27 -2.73 8.11
N MET A 70 -9.92 -2.07 7.14
CA MET A 70 -10.56 -2.73 6.01
C MET A 70 -9.54 -3.50 5.15
N ALA A 71 -8.36 -2.93 4.88
CA ALA A 71 -7.33 -3.62 4.11
C ALA A 71 -6.78 -4.83 4.86
N LEU A 72 -6.56 -4.70 6.18
CA LEU A 72 -6.10 -5.81 7.04
C LEU A 72 -7.14 -6.92 7.13
N GLU A 73 -8.42 -6.57 7.28
CA GLU A 73 -9.53 -7.52 7.22
C GLU A 73 -9.57 -8.26 5.89
N CYS A 74 -9.48 -7.54 4.76
CA CYS A 74 -9.50 -8.15 3.44
C CYS A 74 -8.29 -9.05 3.18
N ALA A 75 -7.12 -8.66 3.69
CA ALA A 75 -5.89 -9.43 3.64
C ALA A 75 -6.00 -10.75 4.43
N ALA A 76 -6.79 -10.78 5.50
CA ALA A 76 -7.02 -11.96 6.31
C ALA A 76 -8.23 -12.79 5.86
N LEU A 77 -9.27 -12.15 5.33
CA LEU A 77 -10.49 -12.77 4.82
C LEU A 77 -11.24 -11.81 3.86
N PRO A 78 -11.27 -12.10 2.55
CA PRO A 78 -11.92 -11.22 1.58
C PRO A 78 -13.46 -11.29 1.71
N LYS A 79 -14.13 -10.15 1.51
CA LYS A 79 -15.60 -10.06 1.56
C LYS A 79 -16.20 -10.46 0.20
N LYS A 80 -17.21 -11.34 0.20
CA LYS A 80 -17.79 -11.98 -1.01
C LYS A 80 -18.73 -11.10 -1.85
N LYS A 81 -19.02 -9.86 -1.45
CA LYS A 81 -20.05 -8.99 -2.09
C LYS A 81 -19.64 -7.51 -2.17
N SER A 82 -18.39 -7.21 -2.53
CA SER A 82 -17.93 -5.81 -2.65
C SER A 82 -17.53 -5.45 -4.09
N ALA A 83 -17.66 -4.19 -4.49
CA ALA A 83 -17.19 -3.71 -5.80
C ALA A 83 -15.67 -3.89 -5.98
N ALA A 84 -14.92 -3.98 -4.87
CA ALA A 84 -13.48 -4.21 -4.84
C ALA A 84 -13.09 -5.69 -4.64
N GLN A 85 -14.05 -6.62 -4.71
CA GLN A 85 -13.85 -8.04 -4.37
C GLN A 85 -12.69 -8.68 -5.14
N HIS A 86 -12.50 -8.32 -6.41
CA HIS A 86 -11.37 -8.83 -7.21
C HIS A 86 -10.01 -8.46 -6.61
N LEU A 87 -9.83 -7.20 -6.21
CA LEU A 87 -8.60 -6.72 -5.58
C LEU A 87 -8.40 -7.35 -4.20
N GLN A 88 -9.48 -7.44 -3.41
CA GLN A 88 -9.47 -8.09 -2.09
C GLN A 88 -9.09 -9.57 -2.20
N THR A 89 -9.63 -10.27 -3.20
CA THR A 89 -9.35 -11.70 -3.45
C THR A 89 -7.92 -11.89 -3.92
N LYS A 90 -7.43 -11.05 -4.84
CA LYS A 90 -6.01 -11.06 -5.26
C LYS A 90 -5.07 -10.83 -4.08
N LEU A 91 -5.34 -9.83 -3.25
CA LEU A 91 -4.54 -9.54 -2.05
C LEU A 91 -4.48 -10.75 -1.12
N TYR A 92 -5.65 -11.30 -0.77
CA TYR A 92 -5.74 -12.48 0.08
C TYR A 92 -4.98 -13.67 -0.51
N THR A 93 -5.25 -14.03 -1.76
CA THR A 93 -4.62 -15.19 -2.41
C THR A 93 -3.10 -15.02 -2.48
N ASN A 94 -2.60 -13.85 -2.87
CA ASN A 94 -1.17 -13.58 -2.89
C ASN A 94 -0.55 -13.68 -1.49
N LEU A 95 -1.17 -13.08 -0.47
CA LEU A 95 -0.68 -13.18 0.90
C LEU A 95 -0.70 -14.61 1.43
N GLN A 96 -1.74 -15.39 1.13
CA GLN A 96 -1.81 -16.80 1.52
C GLN A 96 -0.71 -17.63 0.83
N HIS A 97 -0.43 -17.38 -0.45
CA HIS A 97 0.67 -18.05 -1.15
C HIS A 97 2.03 -17.70 -0.54
N GLN A 98 2.28 -16.42 -0.25
CA GLN A 98 3.54 -15.99 0.37
C GLN A 98 3.67 -16.49 1.82
N ALA A 99 2.57 -16.50 2.57
CA ALA A 99 2.52 -16.99 3.95
C ALA A 99 2.81 -18.50 4.08
N ARG A 100 2.76 -19.26 2.99
CA ARG A 100 3.22 -20.66 2.95
C ARG A 100 4.74 -20.79 2.85
N ILE A 101 5.42 -19.75 2.37
CA ILE A 101 6.86 -19.72 2.16
C ILE A 101 7.55 -19.16 3.41
N PHE A 102 7.02 -18.08 3.97
CA PHE A 102 7.52 -17.47 5.20
C PHE A 102 6.38 -16.82 6.02
N PRO A 103 6.49 -16.73 7.35
CA PRO A 103 5.48 -16.10 8.20
C PRO A 103 5.24 -14.62 7.87
N ILE A 104 3.96 -14.24 7.75
CA ILE A 104 3.52 -12.85 7.52
C ILE A 104 2.58 -12.40 8.63
N ARG A 105 2.97 -11.41 9.42
CA ARG A 105 2.13 -10.82 10.48
C ARG A 105 1.51 -9.51 10.01
N LEU A 106 0.26 -9.28 10.41
CA LEU A 106 -0.52 -8.09 10.04
C LEU A 106 -0.91 -7.34 11.31
N TYR A 107 -0.54 -6.07 11.41
CA TYR A 107 -0.77 -5.21 12.56
C TYR A 107 -1.56 -3.97 12.16
N TRP A 108 -2.54 -3.62 12.98
CA TRP A 108 -3.24 -2.35 12.83
C TRP A 108 -2.46 -1.22 13.51
N CYS A 109 -2.14 -0.18 12.73
CA CYS A 109 -1.40 0.99 13.17
C CYS A 109 -2.23 2.25 12.90
N PRO A 110 -2.98 2.78 13.90
CA PRO A 110 -3.88 3.90 13.66
C PRO A 110 -3.13 5.15 13.20
N GLY A 111 -3.79 5.98 12.41
CA GLY A 111 -3.26 7.28 12.02
C GLY A 111 -3.00 8.20 13.22
N HIS A 112 -1.97 9.03 13.13
CA HIS A 112 -1.63 10.07 14.11
C HIS A 112 -1.34 9.58 15.55
N VAL A 113 -0.82 8.37 15.73
CA VAL A 113 -0.43 7.85 17.08
C VAL A 113 1.02 8.10 17.48
N GLY A 114 1.79 8.81 16.63
CA GLY A 114 3.17 9.18 16.94
C GLY A 114 4.24 8.25 16.38
N ILE A 115 3.88 7.18 15.66
CA ILE A 115 4.85 6.31 14.95
C ILE A 115 5.42 7.05 13.73
N PRO A 116 6.75 7.32 13.68
CA PRO A 116 7.37 8.10 12.61
C PRO A 116 7.21 7.50 11.22
N GLU A 117 7.37 6.19 11.07
CA GLU A 117 7.28 5.47 9.81
C GLU A 117 5.86 5.53 9.26
N ASN A 118 4.85 5.40 10.12
CA ASN A 118 3.45 5.54 9.75
C ASN A 118 3.14 6.97 9.25
N LYS A 119 3.68 8.00 9.91
CA LYS A 119 3.55 9.40 9.43
C LYS A 119 4.25 9.60 8.09
N LYS A 120 5.36 8.90 7.85
CA LYS A 120 6.12 9.00 6.60
C LYS A 120 5.33 8.42 5.43
N VAL A 121 4.72 7.24 5.58
CA VAL A 121 3.88 6.66 4.51
C VAL A 121 2.64 7.49 4.21
N ASP A 122 1.98 8.05 5.23
CA ASP A 122 0.84 8.97 5.07
C ASP A 122 1.24 10.20 4.24
N LYS A 123 2.34 10.85 4.61
CA LYS A 123 2.86 12.01 3.86
C LYS A 123 3.24 11.64 2.41
N LEU A 124 3.90 10.50 2.21
CA LEU A 124 4.31 10.04 0.88
C LEU A 124 3.09 9.68 0.02
N ALA A 125 2.09 9.01 0.57
CA ALA A 125 0.85 8.68 -0.13
C ALA A 125 0.12 9.95 -0.56
N LYS A 126 0.08 10.97 0.32
CA LYS A 126 -0.47 12.29 -0.02
C LYS A 126 0.26 12.96 -1.18
N VAL A 127 1.59 13.07 -1.10
CA VAL A 127 2.41 13.68 -2.15
C VAL A 127 2.26 12.92 -3.49
N ALA A 128 2.22 11.59 -3.45
CA ALA A 128 2.07 10.75 -4.64
C ALA A 128 0.68 10.92 -5.28
N ALA A 129 -0.39 10.98 -4.47
CA ALA A 129 -1.74 11.22 -4.96
C ALA A 129 -1.88 12.62 -5.59
N GLU A 130 -1.29 13.63 -4.96
CA GLU A 130 -1.23 15.01 -5.49
C GLU A 130 -0.43 15.08 -6.81
N SER A 131 0.70 14.37 -6.89
CA SER A 131 1.54 14.32 -8.09
C SER A 131 0.84 13.67 -9.29
N GLN A 132 -0.02 12.68 -9.05
CA GLN A 132 -0.86 12.12 -10.10
C GLN A 132 -1.86 13.13 -10.64
N ILE A 133 -2.43 13.98 -9.77
CA ILE A 133 -3.35 15.05 -10.20
C ILE A 133 -2.61 16.04 -11.07
N THR A 134 -1.42 16.50 -10.67
CA THR A 134 -0.62 17.44 -11.47
C THR A 134 -0.21 16.85 -12.82
N SER A 135 0.18 15.57 -12.85
CA SER A 135 0.47 14.82 -14.08
C SER A 135 -0.79 14.71 -14.96
N GLN A 136 -1.94 14.40 -14.36
CA GLN A 136 -3.21 14.32 -15.07
C GLN A 136 -3.68 15.69 -15.57
N HIS A 137 -3.44 16.78 -14.84
CA HIS A 137 -3.79 18.15 -15.25
C HIS A 137 -2.90 18.64 -16.40
N THR A 138 -1.65 18.17 -16.45
CA THR A 138 -0.71 18.40 -17.55
C THR A 138 -1.07 17.57 -18.79
N ILE A 139 -1.65 16.38 -18.61
CA ILE A 139 -2.19 15.55 -19.71
C ILE A 139 -3.56 16.09 -20.18
N ASN A 140 -4.38 16.61 -19.26
CA ASN A 140 -5.74 17.11 -19.52
C ASN A 140 -5.77 18.52 -20.16
N THR A 141 -4.63 19.17 -20.38
CA THR A 141 -4.57 20.39 -21.23
C THR A 141 -4.63 20.06 -22.73
N MET A 142 -4.69 18.77 -23.09
CA MET A 142 -5.17 18.30 -24.39
C MET A 142 -6.37 17.39 -24.17
N SER A 143 -7.44 17.54 -24.96
CA SER A 143 -8.61 16.67 -24.82
C SER A 143 -8.21 15.21 -25.08
N LEU A 144 -8.95 14.26 -24.48
CA LEU A 144 -8.78 12.83 -24.73
C LEU A 144 -8.84 12.47 -26.23
N SER A 145 -9.54 13.26 -27.05
CA SER A 145 -9.53 13.12 -28.51
C SER A 145 -8.17 13.48 -29.12
N THR A 146 -7.54 14.58 -28.68
CA THR A 146 -6.21 15.00 -29.15
C THR A 146 -5.11 13.99 -28.79
N LEU A 147 -5.15 13.43 -27.56
CA LEU A 147 -4.19 12.39 -27.15
C LEU A 147 -4.35 11.10 -27.96
N ARG A 148 -5.59 10.67 -28.23
CA ARG A 148 -5.87 9.51 -29.08
C ARG A 148 -5.41 9.72 -30.52
N GLN A 149 -5.57 10.94 -31.03
CA GLN A 149 -5.15 11.29 -32.39
C GLN A 149 -3.62 11.33 -32.50
N ALA A 150 -2.93 11.98 -31.55
CA ALA A 150 -1.47 12.00 -31.48
C ALA A 150 -0.87 10.58 -31.38
N SER A 151 -1.48 9.70 -30.58
CA SER A 151 -1.04 8.30 -30.47
C SER A 151 -1.24 7.51 -31.77
N LYS A 152 -2.35 7.74 -32.48
CA LYS A 152 -2.60 7.12 -33.80
C LYS A 152 -1.62 7.62 -34.86
N GLU A 153 -1.27 8.90 -34.87
CA GLU A 153 -0.32 9.45 -35.84
C GLU A 153 1.11 8.98 -35.57
N ALA A 154 1.50 8.88 -34.29
CA ALA A 154 2.80 8.33 -33.90
C ALA A 154 2.96 6.86 -34.37
N LEU A 155 1.90 6.04 -34.27
CA LEU A 155 1.93 4.65 -34.72
C LEU A 155 2.00 4.51 -36.25
N LYS A 156 1.46 5.49 -36.97
CA LYS A 156 1.41 5.50 -38.44
C LYS A 156 2.73 5.97 -39.06
N ASN A 157 3.52 6.73 -38.31
CA ASN A 157 4.77 7.34 -38.77
C ASN A 157 6.03 6.59 -38.31
N THR A 158 5.91 5.47 -37.60
CA THR A 158 7.06 4.60 -37.30
C THR A 158 7.52 3.89 -38.58
N PRO A 159 8.73 4.18 -39.11
CA PRO A 159 9.26 3.43 -40.24
C PRO A 159 9.59 2.00 -39.81
N PRO A 160 9.47 1.00 -40.71
CA PRO A 160 9.89 -0.36 -40.40
C PRO A 160 11.39 -0.35 -40.07
N HIS A 161 11.72 -0.91 -38.90
CA HIS A 161 13.11 -1.11 -38.48
C HIS A 161 13.81 -2.04 -39.49
N PRO A 162 15.06 -1.75 -39.91
CA PRO A 162 15.83 -2.59 -40.82
C PRO A 162 16.16 -3.97 -40.23
#